data_AF-A0A2Z6UNC9-F1
#
_entry.id   AF-A0A2Z6UNC9-F1
#
_cell.length_a   1.000
_cell.length_b   1.000
_cell.length_c   1.000
_cell.angle_alpha   90.00
_cell.angle_beta   90.00
_cell.angle_gamma   90.00
#
_symmetry.space_group_name_H-M   'P 1'
#
loop_
_entity.id
_entity.type
_entity.pdbx_description
1 polymer ?
#
loop_
_entity_poly.entity_id
_entity_poly.type
_entity_poly.pdbx_seq_one_letter_code
_entity_poly.pdbx_strand_id
1 'polypeptide(L)'
;MLGQLKSVNAKSALDLPSKADYFELEYSGDLSEKWSFEVSAERMTQSNFLRSELRHQWSENSTLFAEIVTKLDSGRLKTVMGAEGEWTISKYPLEYFAHFSYVSDGFGPRAELTEDFLGTGPGFSGELSGTLMPSILGEQTNWFVRYDAIEDRTRLLAGLSWSWR
;
A
#
# COMPACT_ATOMS: atom_id res chain seq x y z
N MET A 1 -17.82 -6.02 24.63
CA MET A 1 -18.70 -5.02 23.99
C MET A 1 -17.80 -4.12 23.18
N LEU A 2 -18.04 -4.02 21.86
CA LEU A 2 -17.47 -2.97 21.02
C LEU A 2 -17.97 -1.61 21.54
N GLY A 3 -17.08 -0.61 21.66
CA GLY A 3 -17.47 0.76 22.03
C GLY A 3 -17.70 1.04 23.52
N GLN A 4 -16.89 0.48 24.44
CA GLN A 4 -16.91 1.00 25.82
C GLN A 4 -16.29 2.41 25.88
N LEU A 5 -17.16 3.42 25.91
CA LEU A 5 -16.88 4.85 26.16
C LEU A 5 -16.39 5.14 27.59
N LYS A 6 -15.53 4.29 28.16
CA LYS A 6 -14.96 4.47 29.51
C LYS A 6 -13.60 5.18 29.51
N SER A 7 -13.00 5.36 28.35
CA SER A 7 -11.65 5.89 28.21
C SER A 7 -11.57 6.83 27.02
N VAL A 8 -10.98 8.00 27.22
CA VAL A 8 -10.61 8.95 26.15
C VAL A 8 -9.26 8.61 25.50
N ASN A 9 -8.64 7.51 25.92
CA ASN A 9 -7.35 7.08 25.38
C ASN A 9 -7.55 6.41 24.02
N ALA A 10 -7.08 7.07 22.95
CA ALA A 10 -7.12 6.56 21.59
C ALA A 10 -6.46 5.16 21.45
N LYS A 11 -5.50 4.83 22.32
CA LYS A 11 -4.81 3.53 22.33
C LYS A 11 -5.73 2.33 22.58
N SER A 12 -6.90 2.49 23.21
CA SER A 12 -7.81 1.38 23.55
C SER A 12 -9.14 1.45 22.79
N ALA A 13 -9.28 2.36 21.82
CA ALA A 13 -10.57 2.66 21.18
C ALA A 13 -11.15 1.47 20.39
N LEU A 14 -10.30 0.56 19.91
CA LEU A 14 -10.67 -0.58 19.06
C LEU A 14 -10.38 -1.94 19.73
N ASP A 15 -10.19 -2.01 21.05
CA ASP A 15 -9.90 -3.27 21.73
C ASP A 15 -11.04 -4.29 21.52
N LEU A 16 -10.71 -5.40 20.87
CA LEU A 16 -11.64 -6.49 20.60
C LEU A 16 -11.68 -7.51 21.76
N PRO A 17 -12.78 -8.28 21.89
CA PRO A 17 -12.78 -9.49 22.72
C PRO A 17 -11.63 -10.41 22.31
N SER A 18 -11.06 -11.11 23.29
CA SER A 18 -9.70 -11.72 23.34
C SER A 18 -9.31 -12.81 22.31
N LYS A 19 -9.87 -12.82 21.10
CA LYS A 19 -9.54 -13.77 20.01
C LYS A 19 -9.42 -13.16 18.61
N ALA A 20 -9.62 -11.86 18.44
CA ALA A 20 -9.51 -11.22 17.12
C ALA A 20 -8.16 -10.50 16.99
N ASP A 21 -7.32 -11.01 16.09
CA ASP A 21 -5.98 -10.48 15.81
C ASP A 21 -5.97 -9.39 14.72
N TYR A 22 -7.10 -9.22 14.03
CA TYR A 22 -7.29 -8.19 13.02
C TYR A 22 -8.71 -7.62 13.04
N PHE A 23 -8.81 -6.31 12.92
CA PHE A 23 -10.03 -5.58 12.62
C PHE A 23 -9.68 -4.31 11.87
N GLU A 24 -10.47 -3.95 10.87
CA GLU A 24 -10.34 -2.69 10.15
C GLU A 24 -11.72 -2.09 9.94
N LEU A 25 -11.82 -0.79 10.18
CA LEU A 25 -12.94 0.03 9.76
C LEU A 25 -12.41 1.06 8.78
N GLU A 26 -12.91 1.01 7.55
CA GLU A 26 -12.49 1.88 6.46
C GLU A 26 -13.65 2.75 5.98
N TYR A 27 -13.32 3.98 5.60
CA TYR A 27 -14.22 4.89 4.93
C TYR A 27 -13.47 5.55 3.77
N SER A 28 -14.02 5.43 2.57
CA SER A 28 -13.50 6.04 1.35
C SER A 28 -14.57 6.85 0.64
N GLY A 29 -14.12 7.79 -0.19
CA GLY A 29 -15.01 8.61 -1.01
C GLY A 29 -14.29 9.50 -2.00
N ASP A 30 -15.04 10.01 -2.96
CA ASP A 30 -14.57 10.96 -3.96
C ASP A 30 -14.82 12.40 -3.47
N LEU A 31 -13.76 13.20 -3.41
CA LEU A 31 -13.86 14.65 -3.17
C LEU A 31 -14.21 15.40 -4.46
N SER A 32 -13.81 14.85 -5.61
CA SER A 32 -14.09 15.37 -6.95
C SER A 32 -13.84 14.28 -7.99
N GLU A 33 -14.03 14.58 -9.28
CA GLU A 33 -13.69 13.67 -10.39
C GLU A 33 -12.20 13.25 -10.42
N LYS A 34 -11.29 14.03 -9.81
CA LYS A 34 -9.85 13.78 -9.83
C LYS A 34 -9.24 13.50 -8.47
N TRP A 35 -10.02 13.49 -7.40
CA TRP A 35 -9.51 13.34 -6.04
C TRP A 35 -10.38 12.38 -5.26
N SER A 36 -9.76 11.35 -4.71
CA SER A 36 -10.39 10.41 -3.78
C SER A 36 -9.53 10.30 -2.53
N PHE A 37 -10.16 9.90 -1.44
CA PHE A 37 -9.50 9.70 -0.17
C PHE A 37 -10.01 8.43 0.50
N GLU A 38 -9.20 7.92 1.40
CA GLU A 38 -9.54 6.81 2.27
C GLU A 38 -8.98 7.06 3.66
N VAL A 39 -9.75 6.71 4.68
CA VAL A 39 -9.30 6.74 6.07
C VAL A 39 -9.72 5.43 6.70
N SER A 40 -8.78 4.75 7.34
CA SER A 40 -9.09 3.53 8.08
C SER A 40 -8.52 3.55 9.49
N ALA A 41 -9.25 2.91 10.39
CA ALA A 41 -8.84 2.66 11.76
C ALA A 41 -8.68 1.14 11.92
N GLU A 42 -7.43 0.71 12.09
CA GLU A 42 -7.03 -0.69 12.07
C GLU A 42 -6.60 -1.13 13.47
N ARG A 43 -6.91 -2.36 13.84
CA ARG A 43 -6.24 -3.10 14.90
C ARG A 43 -5.57 -4.30 14.27
N MET A 44 -4.26 -4.40 14.41
CA MET A 44 -3.50 -5.55 13.95
C MET A 44 -2.60 -6.05 15.08
N THR A 45 -2.68 -7.34 15.37
CA THR A 45 -2.06 -8.00 16.53
C THR A 45 -2.46 -7.30 17.84
N GLN A 46 -1.59 -6.47 18.41
CA GLN A 46 -1.80 -5.77 19.68
C GLN A 46 -1.67 -4.24 19.55
N SER A 47 -1.59 -3.71 18.33
CA SER A 47 -1.45 -2.28 18.08
C SER A 47 -2.62 -1.77 17.26
N ASN A 48 -3.00 -0.52 17.54
CA ASN A 48 -4.01 0.20 16.77
C ASN A 48 -3.31 1.21 15.85
N PHE A 49 -3.82 1.35 14.64
CA PHE A 49 -3.29 2.22 13.61
C PHE A 49 -4.41 3.10 13.05
N LEU A 50 -4.01 4.28 12.62
CA LEU A 50 -4.83 5.16 11.81
C LEU A 50 -4.13 5.34 10.47
N ARG A 51 -4.81 5.01 9.38
CA ARG A 51 -4.34 5.17 8.01
C ARG A 51 -5.16 6.24 7.32
N SER A 52 -4.49 7.02 6.48
CA SER A 52 -5.15 7.97 5.60
C SER A 52 -4.41 8.00 4.28
N GLU A 53 -5.16 7.83 3.19
CA GLU A 53 -4.67 7.88 1.83
C GLU A 53 -5.40 8.97 1.04
N LEU A 54 -4.66 9.66 0.20
CA LEU A 54 -5.18 10.62 -0.76
C LEU A 54 -4.66 10.25 -2.14
N ARG A 55 -5.56 10.15 -3.12
CA ARG A 55 -5.23 9.86 -4.52
C ARG A 55 -5.66 11.02 -5.41
N HIS A 56 -4.83 11.32 -6.41
CA HIS A 56 -5.07 12.36 -7.40
C HIS A 56 -4.87 11.82 -8.82
N GLN A 57 -5.92 11.85 -9.63
CA GLN A 57 -5.83 11.54 -11.05
C GLN A 57 -5.14 12.70 -11.80
N TRP A 58 -3.83 12.55 -12.01
CA TRP A 58 -2.98 13.54 -12.68
C TRP A 58 -3.23 13.57 -14.19
N SER A 59 -3.43 12.40 -14.80
CA SER A 59 -3.79 12.23 -16.21
C SER A 59 -4.82 11.11 -16.35
N GLU A 60 -5.35 10.90 -17.56
CA GLU A 60 -6.29 9.79 -17.84
C GLU A 60 -5.71 8.42 -17.42
N ASN A 61 -4.38 8.26 -17.54
CA ASN A 61 -3.69 6.99 -17.30
C ASN A 61 -2.70 7.07 -16.13
N SER A 62 -2.76 8.10 -15.28
CA SER A 62 -1.78 8.28 -14.21
C SER A 62 -2.42 8.83 -12.94
N THR A 63 -2.16 8.16 -11.83
CA THR A 63 -2.61 8.54 -10.49
C THR A 63 -1.41 8.77 -9.60
N LEU A 64 -1.41 9.89 -8.89
CA LEU A 64 -0.51 10.15 -7.77
C LEU A 64 -1.21 9.75 -6.48
N PHE A 65 -0.47 9.22 -5.51
CA PHE A 65 -1.04 8.87 -4.22
C PHE A 65 -0.08 9.24 -3.08
N ALA A 66 -0.65 9.51 -1.92
CA ALA A 66 0.07 9.72 -0.67
C ALA A 66 -0.69 9.05 0.47
N GLU A 67 0.02 8.22 1.23
CA GLU A 67 -0.49 7.53 2.41
C GLU A 67 0.31 7.94 3.64
N ILE A 68 -0.37 8.11 4.77
CA ILE A 68 0.21 8.16 6.10
C ILE A 68 -0.46 7.12 6.98
N VAL A 69 0.35 6.40 7.75
CA VAL A 69 -0.12 5.45 8.76
C VAL A 69 0.56 5.74 10.08
N THR A 70 -0.24 5.97 11.10
CA THR A 70 0.23 6.26 12.45
C THR A 70 -0.13 5.11 13.38
N LYS A 71 0.86 4.60 14.08
CA LYS A 71 0.68 3.67 15.19
C LYS A 71 0.31 4.42 16.45
N LEU A 72 -0.93 4.26 16.91
CA LEU A 72 -1.54 5.10 17.94
C LEU A 72 -0.93 4.91 19.34
N ASP A 73 -0.28 3.77 19.61
CA ASP A 73 0.30 3.47 20.92
C ASP A 73 1.65 4.16 21.21
N SER A 74 2.37 4.55 20.16
CA SER A 74 3.76 4.99 20.22
C SER A 74 4.04 6.20 19.33
N GLY A 75 3.08 6.62 18.51
CA GLY A 75 3.23 7.72 17.56
C GLY A 75 4.19 7.43 16.41
N ARG A 76 4.60 6.17 16.23
CA ARG A 76 5.45 5.77 15.10
C ARG A 76 4.66 5.89 13.81
N LEU A 77 5.32 6.35 12.76
CA LEU A 77 4.67 6.64 11.50
C LEU A 77 5.30 5.86 10.35
N LYS A 78 4.48 5.61 9.36
CA LYS A 78 4.84 5.21 8.02
C LYS A 78 4.23 6.19 7.04
N THR A 79 4.97 6.53 5.99
CA THR A 79 4.47 7.35 4.89
C THR A 79 4.82 6.68 3.59
N VAL A 80 3.93 6.79 2.61
CA VAL A 80 4.16 6.35 1.23
C VAL A 80 3.71 7.47 0.32
N MET A 81 4.48 7.78 -0.72
CA MET A 81 4.08 8.68 -1.78
C MET A 81 4.54 8.11 -3.11
N GLY A 82 3.66 8.12 -4.10
CA GLY A 82 3.94 7.43 -5.33
C GLY A 82 3.08 7.85 -6.49
N ALA A 83 3.34 7.17 -7.59
CA ALA A 83 2.60 7.29 -8.83
C ALA A 83 2.40 5.90 -9.42
N GLU A 84 1.24 5.70 -10.00
CA GLU A 84 0.91 4.50 -10.75
C GLU A 84 0.19 4.89 -12.04
N GLY A 85 0.21 3.99 -13.01
CA GLY A 85 -0.45 4.23 -14.27
C GLY A 85 -0.01 3.32 -15.40
N GLU A 86 -0.39 3.69 -16.61
CA GLU A 86 -0.05 2.98 -17.83
C GLU A 86 0.51 3.97 -18.87
N TRP A 87 1.55 3.56 -19.59
CA TRP A 87 1.94 4.20 -20.85
C TRP A 87 1.91 3.19 -22.00
N THR A 88 1.89 3.67 -23.24
CA THR A 88 1.96 2.79 -24.41
C THR A 88 3.28 3.01 -25.15
N ILE A 89 4.10 1.96 -25.29
CA ILE A 89 5.34 1.98 -26.08
C ILE A 89 5.13 1.15 -27.35
N SER A 90 5.17 1.75 -28.53
CA SER A 90 4.99 1.03 -29.81
C SER A 90 3.75 0.11 -29.85
N LYS A 91 2.60 0.60 -29.34
CA LYS A 91 1.32 -0.13 -29.19
C LYS A 91 1.30 -1.23 -28.12
N TYR A 92 2.33 -1.28 -27.28
CA TYR A 92 2.41 -2.16 -26.14
C TYR A 92 2.06 -1.39 -24.86
N PRO A 93 0.94 -1.70 -24.18
CA PRO A 93 0.65 -1.10 -22.88
C PRO A 93 1.64 -1.63 -21.84
N LEU A 94 2.24 -0.73 -21.09
CA LEU A 94 3.12 -1.03 -19.98
C LEU A 94 2.63 -0.27 -18.76
N GLU A 95 2.35 -1.01 -17.71
CA GLU A 95 1.96 -0.49 -16.41
C GLU A 95 3.22 -0.15 -15.61
N TYR A 96 3.11 0.88 -14.78
CA TYR A 96 4.14 1.25 -13.84
C TYR A 96 3.55 1.51 -12.46
N PHE A 97 4.32 1.19 -11.44
CA PHE A 97 4.03 1.55 -10.06
C PHE A 97 5.33 1.94 -9.37
N ALA A 98 5.41 3.18 -8.88
CA ALA A 98 6.62 3.67 -8.22
C ALA A 98 6.27 4.47 -6.98
N HIS A 99 6.97 4.23 -5.87
CA HIS A 99 6.77 4.97 -4.66
C HIS A 99 8.05 5.14 -3.84
N PHE A 100 8.08 6.23 -3.09
CA PHE A 100 8.97 6.42 -1.97
C PHE A 100 8.21 6.18 -0.68
N SER A 101 8.85 5.51 0.26
CA SER A 101 8.28 5.26 1.57
C SER A 101 9.26 5.64 2.67
N TYR A 102 8.73 5.83 3.87
CA TYR A 102 9.51 5.90 5.09
C TYR A 102 8.79 5.11 6.16
N VAL A 103 9.52 4.25 6.88
CA VAL A 103 8.97 3.48 8.01
C VAL A 103 9.80 3.76 9.25
N SER A 104 9.15 4.25 10.31
CA SER A 104 9.85 4.47 11.59
C SER A 104 10.35 3.17 12.20
N ASP A 105 11.50 3.22 12.87
CA ASP A 105 11.93 2.11 13.74
C ASP A 105 10.87 1.80 14.80
N GLY A 106 10.60 0.51 15.00
CA GLY A 106 9.61 0.04 15.96
C GLY A 106 8.15 0.24 15.52
N PHE A 107 7.90 0.56 14.25
CA PHE A 107 6.54 0.55 13.68
C PHE A 107 5.88 -0.83 13.87
N GLY A 108 6.66 -1.90 13.77
CA GLY A 108 6.27 -3.24 14.17
C GLY A 108 5.56 -4.03 13.07
N PRO A 109 4.89 -5.14 13.43
CA PRO A 109 4.51 -6.19 12.48
C PRO A 109 3.59 -5.73 11.34
N ARG A 110 2.82 -4.66 11.54
CA ARG A 110 1.96 -4.12 10.47
C ARG A 110 2.77 -3.75 9.22
N ALA A 111 3.98 -3.22 9.37
CA ALA A 111 4.83 -2.97 8.20
C ALA A 111 5.25 -4.25 7.48
N GLU A 112 5.53 -5.32 8.22
CA GLU A 112 5.99 -6.62 7.70
C GLU A 112 4.85 -7.46 7.10
N LEU A 113 3.62 -7.26 7.55
CA LEU A 113 2.48 -8.13 7.25
C LEU A 113 1.55 -7.59 6.15
N THR A 114 1.57 -6.29 5.87
CA THR A 114 0.67 -5.68 4.86
C THR A 114 1.37 -5.32 3.56
N GLU A 115 2.70 -5.28 3.55
CA GLU A 115 3.49 -4.89 2.38
C GLU A 115 4.74 -5.76 2.26
N ASP A 116 5.34 -5.72 1.07
CA ASP A 116 6.55 -6.45 0.71
C ASP A 116 7.80 -5.80 1.35
N PHE A 117 7.82 -5.80 2.68
CA PHE A 117 8.71 -5.05 3.57
C PHE A 117 10.17 -5.48 3.42
N LEU A 118 11.05 -4.48 3.33
CA LEU A 118 12.50 -4.68 3.26
C LEU A 118 13.26 -4.14 4.46
N GLY A 119 12.69 -3.18 5.18
CA GLY A 119 13.29 -2.61 6.39
C GLY A 119 12.65 -1.29 6.79
N THR A 120 13.24 -0.67 7.81
CA THR A 120 12.88 0.67 8.31
C THR A 120 13.77 1.74 7.70
N GLY A 121 13.35 3.01 7.79
CA GLY A 121 14.00 4.13 7.14
C GLY A 121 13.38 4.48 5.78
N PRO A 122 14.03 5.36 5.00
CA PRO A 122 13.58 5.77 3.67
C PRO A 122 13.82 4.66 2.63
N GLY A 123 12.77 4.32 1.88
CA GLY A 123 12.80 3.31 0.84
C GLY A 123 12.25 3.82 -0.49
N PHE A 124 12.62 3.13 -1.56
CA PHE A 124 12.08 3.30 -2.90
C PHE A 124 11.69 1.94 -3.47
N SER A 125 10.59 1.90 -4.20
CA SER A 125 10.18 0.76 -5.00
C SER A 125 9.69 1.25 -6.36
N GLY A 126 10.08 0.55 -7.42
CA GLY A 126 9.60 0.78 -8.77
C GLY A 126 9.34 -0.55 -9.47
N GLU A 127 8.15 -0.69 -10.05
CA GLU A 127 7.71 -1.86 -10.79
C GLU A 127 7.27 -1.46 -12.20
N LEU A 128 7.58 -2.31 -13.16
CA LEU A 128 7.04 -2.30 -14.51
C LEU A 128 6.40 -3.65 -14.78
N SER A 129 5.20 -3.65 -15.36
CA SER A 129 4.46 -4.85 -15.71
C SER A 129 3.78 -4.73 -17.06
N GLY A 130 3.47 -5.88 -17.67
CA GLY A 130 2.70 -5.94 -18.91
C GLY A 130 2.41 -7.36 -19.36
N THR A 131 1.66 -7.50 -20.45
CA THR A 131 1.30 -8.81 -21.04
C THR A 131 2.42 -9.36 -21.92
N LEU A 132 2.89 -10.57 -21.66
CA LEU A 132 3.96 -11.18 -22.44
C LEU A 132 3.47 -11.67 -23.80
N MET A 133 4.08 -11.17 -24.89
CA MET A 133 3.80 -11.58 -26.28
C MET A 133 2.28 -11.69 -26.58
N PRO A 134 1.51 -10.59 -26.49
CA PRO A 134 0.04 -10.64 -26.54
C PRO A 134 -0.50 -11.27 -27.84
N SER A 135 0.21 -11.11 -28.95
CA SER A 135 -0.15 -11.67 -30.25
C SER A 135 0.06 -13.20 -30.38
N ILE A 136 0.84 -13.80 -29.49
CA ILE A 136 1.24 -15.22 -29.56
C ILE A 136 0.70 -16.00 -28.35
N LEU A 137 0.85 -15.46 -27.14
CA LEU A 137 0.44 -16.11 -25.89
C LEU A 137 -0.94 -15.64 -25.41
N GLY A 138 -1.55 -14.66 -26.10
CA GLY A 138 -2.78 -14.01 -25.66
C GLY A 138 -2.60 -13.18 -24.39
N GLU A 139 -3.70 -12.72 -23.80
CA GLU A 139 -3.73 -11.90 -22.57
C GLU A 139 -3.56 -12.73 -21.27
N GLN A 140 -3.16 -14.00 -21.40
CA GLN A 140 -3.14 -14.95 -20.29
C GLN A 140 -1.82 -14.96 -19.53
N THR A 141 -0.75 -14.45 -20.14
CA THR A 141 0.59 -14.43 -19.55
C THR A 141 1.02 -13.00 -19.32
N ASN A 142 1.30 -12.63 -18.07
CA ASN A 142 1.84 -11.32 -17.72
C ASN A 142 3.25 -11.47 -17.15
N TRP A 143 4.00 -10.38 -17.19
CA TRP A 143 5.32 -10.27 -16.60
C TRP A 143 5.41 -9.03 -15.73
N PHE A 144 6.32 -9.06 -14.77
CA PHE A 144 6.72 -7.87 -14.03
C PHE A 144 8.22 -7.89 -13.73
N VAL A 145 8.79 -6.69 -13.56
CA VAL A 145 10.11 -6.47 -12.99
C VAL A 145 9.99 -5.36 -11.96
N ARG A 146 10.44 -5.63 -10.73
CA ARG A 146 10.40 -4.71 -9.62
C ARG A 146 11.75 -4.55 -8.97
N TYR A 147 12.14 -3.30 -8.74
CA TYR A 147 13.33 -2.93 -8.01
C TYR A 147 12.93 -2.24 -6.71
N ASP A 148 13.48 -2.71 -5.60
CA ASP A 148 13.35 -2.09 -4.30
C ASP A 148 14.73 -1.69 -3.74
N ALA A 149 14.78 -0.57 -3.05
CA ALA A 149 15.97 -0.10 -2.35
C ALA A 149 15.61 0.53 -1.00
N ILE A 150 16.36 0.17 0.03
CA ILE A 150 16.29 0.79 1.36
C ILE A 150 17.70 0.82 1.93
N GLU A 151 18.19 1.98 2.37
CA GLU A 151 19.54 2.22 2.92
C GLU A 151 20.66 1.24 2.49
N ASP A 152 20.75 0.07 3.15
CA ASP A 152 21.79 -0.96 3.00
C ASP A 152 21.39 -2.20 2.16
N ARG A 153 20.15 -2.25 1.68
CA ARG A 153 19.55 -3.41 1.01
C ARG A 153 18.86 -3.02 -0.28
N THR A 154 19.10 -3.83 -1.30
CA THR A 154 18.40 -3.74 -2.59
C THR A 154 17.85 -5.08 -2.96
N ARG A 155 16.68 -5.12 -3.60
CA ARG A 155 16.04 -6.33 -4.09
C ARG A 155 15.59 -6.11 -5.53
N LEU A 156 15.89 -7.07 -6.40
CA LEU A 156 15.37 -7.13 -7.76
C LEU A 156 14.49 -8.38 -7.87
N LEU A 157 13.23 -8.18 -8.22
CA LEU A 157 12.25 -9.23 -8.47
C LEU A 157 11.87 -9.19 -9.95
N ALA A 158 11.72 -10.36 -10.54
CA ALA A 158 11.13 -10.51 -11.85
C ALA A 158 10.26 -11.77 -11.81
N GLY A 159 9.12 -11.72 -12.48
CA GLY A 159 8.19 -12.83 -12.46
C GLY A 159 7.31 -12.90 -13.69
N LEU A 160 6.71 -14.07 -13.85
CA LEU A 160 5.70 -14.37 -14.85
C LEU A 160 4.46 -14.88 -14.13
N SER A 161 3.29 -14.41 -14.53
CA SER A 161 2.02 -14.96 -14.08
C SER A 161 1.26 -15.52 -15.28
N TRP A 162 0.56 -16.63 -15.06
CA TRP A 162 -0.32 -17.26 -16.04
C TRP A 162 -1.67 -17.48 -15.39
N SER A 163 -2.74 -16.95 -16.00
CA SER A 163 -4.13 -17.23 -15.62
C SER A 163 -4.80 -18.24 -16.57
N TRP A 164 -5.39 -19.30 -16.01
CA TRP A 164 -6.26 -20.22 -16.75
C TRP A 164 -7.70 -19.74 -16.63
N ARG A 165 -8.46 -19.81 -17.72
CA ARG A 165 -9.92 -19.60 -17.69
C ARG A 165 -10.64 -20.83 -17.18
#